data_AF-A0A2S2PS89-F1
#
_entry.id   AF-A0A2S2PS89-F1
#
_cell.length_a   1.000
_cell.length_b   1.000
_cell.length_c   1.000
_cell.angle_alpha   90.00
_cell.angle_beta   90.00
_cell.angle_gamma   90.00
#
_symmetry.space_group_name_H-M   'P 1'
#
loop_
_entity.id
_entity.type
_entity.pdbx_description
1 polymer ?
#
loop_
_entity_poly.entity_id
_entity_poly.type
_entity_poly.pdbx_seq_one_letter_code
_entity_poly.pdbx_strand_id
1 'polypeptide(L)'
;MVVSGAKGSNINISQVIACVGQQNVEGKRIPFGFRKRTLPHFIKDDYGPESRGFVENSYLAGLTPSEFYFHAMGGREGLIDTAVKTAETGYIQRRLIKAMESVMVHYDGTVRNSVGQLIQLRYGEDGLSGEAVEFQSIATIEPSHKKFEDEFKFDVSNERHMRKMFTEDVLKDLMGSNDSVSELEKEWEQLNNDRDTLREIFPSGESKVVLPCNLKRMIWNVQKIFHINKRGQTDLNPVKVINGVKELLEKCVVVAGQDELSKKANKNATLLFQCLVRSTLCTELVSERFRLSSEAFEWLIGEIENRFKQAQAQPGEMVGALAAQSLGEPATQMTLNTFHFAGVSSKNVTLGVPRLKEIINISKKPKAPSLTVFLTGAAARDAEKAKNVLCRLEHTTLRKVTANTAIYYDPDPQNTVIREDQEFVNVYYEMPDFDPSRISPWLLRIELDRKRMTDKKLTMEAISEKINAGFGDDLNCIFNDDNADTLILRIRIMNGEDGKMNGGDDEDTVDKMEDDMFLRCIEANMLSDMTLQVYK
;
A
#
# COMPACT_ATOMS: atom_id res chain seq x y z
N MET A 1 -23.24 -2.57 -29.61
CA MET A 1 -22.56 -1.42 -28.96
C MET A 1 -21.76 -1.85 -27.74
N VAL A 2 -22.37 -2.49 -26.73
CA VAL A 2 -21.64 -2.98 -25.55
C VAL A 2 -20.68 -4.12 -25.90
N VAL A 3 -21.13 -5.14 -26.63
CA VAL A 3 -20.27 -6.27 -27.08
C VAL A 3 -19.08 -5.79 -27.92
N SER A 4 -19.27 -4.73 -28.70
CA SER A 4 -18.22 -4.14 -29.53
C SER A 4 -17.29 -3.18 -28.78
N GLY A 5 -17.51 -2.96 -27.47
CA GLY A 5 -16.68 -2.06 -26.64
C GLY A 5 -16.77 -0.57 -27.01
N ALA A 6 -17.74 -0.15 -27.83
CA ALA A 6 -17.76 1.20 -28.38
C ALA A 6 -18.19 2.25 -27.33
N LYS A 7 -19.41 2.10 -26.79
CA LYS A 7 -19.96 2.90 -25.69
C LYS A 7 -20.99 2.08 -24.93
N GLY A 8 -21.08 2.36 -23.64
CA GLY A 8 -21.99 1.68 -22.72
C GLY A 8 -21.40 0.40 -22.12
N SER A 9 -21.92 0.03 -20.96
CA SER A 9 -21.56 -1.14 -20.18
C SER A 9 -22.80 -1.96 -19.84
N ASN A 10 -22.60 -3.17 -19.27
CA ASN A 10 -23.70 -3.99 -18.77
C ASN A 10 -24.53 -3.26 -17.68
N ILE A 11 -23.90 -2.35 -16.93
CA ILE A 11 -24.58 -1.50 -15.95
C ILE A 11 -25.58 -0.58 -16.65
N ASN A 12 -25.18 0.05 -17.77
CA ASN A 12 -26.08 0.95 -18.50
C ASN A 12 -27.30 0.21 -19.07
N ILE A 13 -27.10 -1.01 -19.59
CA ILE A 13 -28.21 -1.85 -20.05
C ILE A 13 -29.17 -2.15 -18.88
N SER A 14 -28.60 -2.51 -17.71
CA SER A 14 -29.38 -2.82 -16.51
C SER A 14 -30.19 -1.60 -16.03
N GLN A 15 -29.62 -0.40 -16.09
CA GLN A 15 -30.30 0.85 -15.71
C GLN A 15 -31.45 1.22 -16.65
N VAL A 16 -31.30 0.93 -17.95
CA VAL A 16 -32.34 1.21 -18.94
C VAL A 16 -33.50 0.22 -18.85
N ILE A 17 -33.21 -1.08 -18.65
CA ILE A 17 -34.21 -2.15 -18.76
C ILE A 17 -34.75 -2.55 -17.38
N ALA A 18 -33.89 -2.78 -16.39
CA ALA A 18 -34.24 -3.43 -15.13
C ALA A 18 -34.53 -2.42 -14.00
N CYS A 19 -33.51 -1.76 -13.46
CA CYS A 19 -33.65 -0.72 -12.43
C CYS A 19 -32.43 0.20 -12.43
N VAL A 20 -32.61 1.47 -12.07
CA VAL A 20 -31.48 2.41 -11.99
C VAL A 20 -30.59 2.13 -10.77
N GLY A 21 -31.20 1.76 -9.64
CA GLY A 21 -30.50 1.37 -8.41
C GLY A 21 -30.23 2.53 -7.44
N GLN A 22 -29.38 2.26 -6.44
CA GLN A 22 -29.09 3.21 -5.34
C GLN A 22 -28.32 4.44 -5.83
N GLN A 23 -28.88 5.62 -5.58
CA GLN A 23 -28.19 6.89 -5.73
C GLN A 23 -27.43 7.22 -4.45
N ASN A 24 -26.12 7.43 -4.57
CA ASN A 24 -25.27 7.83 -3.47
C ASN A 24 -24.85 9.29 -3.65
N VAL A 25 -24.77 10.01 -2.54
CA VAL A 25 -24.26 11.39 -2.47
C VAL A 25 -23.05 11.39 -1.55
N GLU A 26 -21.89 11.87 -2.04
CA GLU A 26 -20.61 11.83 -1.30
C GLU A 26 -20.25 10.42 -0.78
N GLY A 27 -20.61 9.38 -1.55
CA GLY A 27 -20.37 7.97 -1.18
C GLY A 27 -21.30 7.41 -0.10
N LYS A 28 -22.27 8.18 0.40
CA LYS A 28 -23.28 7.74 1.37
C LYS A 28 -24.67 7.69 0.74
N ARG A 29 -25.59 6.94 1.35
CA ARG A 29 -27.03 7.04 1.04
C ARG A 29 -27.52 8.44 1.36
N ILE A 30 -28.57 8.89 0.67
CA ILE A 30 -29.11 10.26 0.79
C ILE A 30 -29.37 10.62 2.26
N PRO A 31 -28.74 11.70 2.78
CA PRO A 31 -28.89 12.10 4.17
C PRO A 31 -30.27 12.73 4.43
N PHE A 32 -30.66 12.81 5.71
CA PHE A 32 -31.88 13.53 6.09
C PHE A 32 -31.65 15.05 5.99
N GLY A 33 -32.10 15.66 4.90
CA GLY A 33 -32.05 17.11 4.70
C GLY A 33 -33.15 17.89 5.44
N PHE A 34 -34.25 17.23 5.79
CA PHE A 34 -35.33 17.81 6.60
C PHE A 34 -35.33 17.19 8.02
N ARG A 35 -36.29 17.63 8.85
CA ARG A 35 -36.48 17.14 10.24
C ARG A 35 -36.68 15.61 10.28
N LYS A 36 -35.56 14.89 10.39
CA LYS A 36 -35.45 13.41 10.40
C LYS A 36 -36.11 12.73 9.19
N ARG A 37 -36.03 13.35 8.01
CA ARG A 37 -36.54 12.77 6.74
C ARG A 37 -35.83 13.35 5.53
N THR A 38 -35.94 12.69 4.39
CA THR A 38 -35.32 13.13 3.12
C THR A 38 -36.20 14.06 2.30
N LEU A 39 -37.52 13.79 2.21
CA LEU A 39 -38.51 14.62 1.54
C LEU A 39 -39.78 14.77 2.40
N PRO A 40 -40.61 15.80 2.17
CA PRO A 40 -41.85 15.99 2.92
C PRO A 40 -42.91 14.90 2.70
N HIS A 41 -42.77 14.13 1.60
CA HIS A 41 -43.63 13.01 1.24
C HIS A 41 -43.37 11.75 2.09
N PHE A 42 -42.19 11.66 2.71
CA PHE A 42 -41.84 10.54 3.58
C PHE A 42 -42.17 10.86 5.04
N ILE A 43 -42.46 9.78 5.77
CA ILE A 43 -42.66 9.80 7.21
C ILE A 43 -41.33 10.10 7.91
N LYS A 44 -41.38 10.57 9.15
CA LYS A 44 -40.16 10.82 9.95
C LYS A 44 -39.50 9.49 10.30
N ASP A 45 -38.17 9.50 10.37
CA ASP A 45 -37.34 8.34 10.70
C ASP A 45 -37.53 7.15 9.74
N ASP A 46 -37.89 7.43 8.49
CA ASP A 46 -37.98 6.44 7.44
C ASP A 46 -36.58 6.10 6.88
N TYR A 47 -36.17 4.84 7.03
CA TYR A 47 -34.90 4.28 6.55
C TYR A 47 -35.08 3.33 5.36
N GLY A 48 -36.28 3.28 4.77
CA GLY A 48 -36.58 2.48 3.59
C GLY A 48 -35.69 2.82 2.38
N PRO A 49 -35.59 1.88 1.42
CA PRO A 49 -34.76 2.09 0.24
C PRO A 49 -35.27 3.28 -0.60
N GLU A 50 -36.59 3.37 -0.81
CA GLU A 50 -37.23 4.46 -1.56
C GLU A 50 -36.95 5.83 -0.93
N SER A 51 -37.07 5.95 0.39
CA SER A 51 -36.84 7.21 1.11
C SER A 51 -35.36 7.61 1.14
N ARG A 52 -34.44 6.66 0.95
CA ARG A 52 -32.98 6.85 1.02
C ARG A 52 -32.30 6.86 -0.36
N GLY A 53 -33.05 7.03 -1.45
CA GLY A 53 -32.49 7.25 -2.78
C GLY A 53 -32.31 6.01 -3.65
N PHE A 54 -32.92 4.88 -3.30
CA PHE A 54 -33.00 3.74 -4.19
C PHE A 54 -34.08 3.98 -5.25
N VAL A 55 -33.70 3.81 -6.51
CA VAL A 55 -34.60 3.93 -7.66
C VAL A 55 -34.89 2.52 -8.18
N GLU A 56 -36.11 2.05 -7.92
CA GLU A 56 -36.57 0.71 -8.30
C GLU A 56 -36.91 0.67 -9.79
N ASN A 57 -37.49 1.75 -10.32
CA ASN A 57 -37.87 1.81 -11.72
C ASN A 57 -36.65 1.94 -12.67
N SER A 58 -36.85 1.54 -13.93
CA SER A 58 -35.89 1.71 -15.01
C SER A 58 -36.21 2.93 -15.86
N TYR A 59 -35.25 3.38 -16.69
CA TYR A 59 -35.52 4.47 -17.62
C TYR A 59 -36.60 4.12 -18.65
N LEU A 60 -36.84 2.83 -18.94
CA LEU A 60 -37.90 2.38 -19.82
C LEU A 60 -39.29 2.53 -19.18
N ALA A 61 -39.42 2.17 -17.90
CA ALA A 61 -40.68 2.28 -17.16
C ALA A 61 -41.03 3.73 -16.78
N GLY A 62 -40.00 4.57 -16.62
CA GLY A 62 -40.13 5.95 -16.13
C GLY A 62 -39.97 6.03 -14.61
N LEU A 63 -39.53 7.20 -14.12
CA LEU A 63 -39.22 7.43 -12.71
C LEU A 63 -40.37 8.16 -12.00
N THR A 64 -40.63 7.80 -10.74
CA THR A 64 -41.53 8.57 -9.87
C THR A 64 -40.92 9.93 -9.51
N PRO A 65 -41.71 10.93 -9.06
CA PRO A 65 -41.17 12.25 -8.72
C PRO A 65 -40.08 12.23 -7.62
N SER A 66 -40.22 11.36 -6.62
CA SER A 66 -39.21 11.17 -5.56
C SER A 66 -37.92 10.54 -6.11
N GLU A 67 -38.05 9.48 -6.90
CA GLU A 67 -36.91 8.82 -7.57
C GLU A 67 -36.19 9.76 -8.53
N PHE A 68 -36.93 10.53 -9.33
CA PHE A 68 -36.38 11.51 -10.26
C PHE A 68 -35.58 12.58 -9.52
N TYR A 69 -36.09 13.07 -8.39
CA TYR A 69 -35.37 14.03 -7.55
C TYR A 69 -34.06 13.47 -7.00
N PHE A 70 -34.09 12.24 -6.47
CA PHE A 70 -32.90 11.56 -5.97
C PHE A 70 -31.88 11.23 -7.07
N HIS A 71 -32.36 10.86 -8.26
CA HIS A 71 -31.51 10.68 -9.43
C HIS A 71 -30.87 11.98 -9.90
N ALA A 72 -31.63 13.08 -9.92
CA ALA A 72 -31.13 14.41 -10.27
C ALA A 72 -30.07 14.91 -9.27
N MET A 73 -30.16 14.55 -7.98
CA MET A 73 -29.12 14.86 -6.99
C MET A 73 -27.77 14.26 -7.36
N GLY A 74 -27.73 12.96 -7.67
CA GLY A 74 -26.49 12.28 -8.09
C GLY A 74 -25.94 12.84 -9.40
N GLY A 75 -26.82 13.11 -10.38
CA GLY A 75 -26.43 13.76 -11.63
C GLY A 75 -25.82 15.15 -11.43
N ARG A 76 -26.40 15.96 -10.54
CA ARG A 76 -25.90 17.31 -10.22
C ARG A 76 -24.54 17.27 -9.54
N GLU A 77 -24.30 16.34 -8.62
CA GLU A 77 -22.99 16.13 -7.99
C GLU A 77 -21.92 15.85 -9.05
N GLY A 78 -22.16 14.90 -9.95
CA GLY A 78 -21.22 14.56 -11.01
C GLY A 78 -20.91 15.73 -11.97
N LEU A 79 -21.94 16.51 -12.34
CA LEU A 79 -21.76 17.70 -13.19
C LEU A 79 -20.93 18.80 -12.53
N ILE A 80 -21.19 19.09 -11.26
CA ILE A 80 -20.44 20.09 -10.49
C ILE A 80 -19.00 19.63 -10.31
N ASP A 81 -18.80 18.38 -9.93
CA ASP A 81 -17.49 17.78 -9.69
C ASP A 81 -16.62 17.81 -10.96
N THR A 82 -17.21 17.49 -12.11
CA THR A 82 -16.55 17.61 -13.43
C THR A 82 -16.07 19.05 -13.69
N ALA A 83 -16.92 20.04 -13.42
CA ALA A 83 -16.59 21.45 -13.66
C ALA A 83 -15.45 21.94 -12.73
N VAL A 84 -15.50 21.61 -11.44
CA VAL A 84 -14.48 22.02 -10.45
C VAL A 84 -13.15 21.34 -10.74
N LYS A 85 -13.16 20.01 -10.94
CA LYS A 85 -11.95 19.21 -11.13
C LYS A 85 -11.18 19.57 -12.41
N THR A 86 -11.89 19.96 -13.47
CA THR A 86 -11.27 20.41 -14.73
C THR A 86 -10.37 21.63 -14.53
N ALA A 87 -10.80 22.59 -13.69
CA ALA A 87 -9.99 23.77 -13.39
C ALA A 87 -8.75 23.43 -12.56
N GLU A 88 -8.88 22.51 -11.59
CA GLU A 88 -7.76 22.10 -10.73
C GLU A 88 -6.69 21.31 -11.49
N THR A 89 -7.08 20.38 -12.37
CA THR A 89 -6.13 19.57 -13.13
C THR A 89 -5.31 20.40 -14.11
N GLY A 90 -5.92 21.40 -14.76
CA GLY A 90 -5.19 22.34 -15.62
C GLY A 90 -4.13 23.14 -14.86
N TYR A 91 -4.44 23.55 -13.62
CA TYR A 91 -3.47 24.22 -12.75
C TYR A 91 -2.32 23.29 -12.33
N ILE A 92 -2.63 22.05 -11.95
CA ILE A 92 -1.61 21.03 -11.62
C ILE A 92 -0.71 20.77 -12.83
N GLN A 93 -1.29 20.61 -14.02
CA GLN A 93 -0.54 20.38 -15.25
C GLN A 93 0.45 21.52 -15.55
N ARG A 94 -0.01 22.77 -15.46
CA ARG A 94 0.86 23.95 -15.64
C ARG A 94 2.03 23.94 -14.65
N ARG A 95 1.78 23.59 -13.39
CA ARG A 95 2.83 23.54 -12.35
C ARG A 95 3.85 22.46 -12.63
N LEU A 96 3.42 21.27 -13.03
CA LEU A 96 4.32 20.16 -13.39
C LEU A 96 5.22 20.53 -14.56
N ILE A 97 4.65 21.12 -15.61
CA ILE A 97 5.42 21.62 -16.76
C ILE A 97 6.46 22.63 -16.29
N LYS A 98 6.07 23.64 -15.50
CA LYS A 98 7.02 24.66 -15.02
C LYS A 98 8.12 24.13 -14.12
N ALA A 99 7.87 23.05 -13.38
CA ALA A 99 8.88 22.42 -12.55
C ALA A 99 9.89 21.59 -13.37
N MET A 100 9.46 20.99 -14.48
CA MET A 100 10.25 19.99 -15.22
C MET A 100 10.67 20.45 -16.63
N GLU A 101 10.27 21.63 -17.11
CA GLU A 101 10.56 22.10 -18.48
C GLU A 101 12.05 22.21 -18.82
N SER A 102 12.93 22.29 -17.82
CA SER A 102 14.39 22.40 -18.01
C SER A 102 15.10 21.05 -18.12
N VAL A 103 14.40 19.93 -17.92
CA VAL A 103 15.01 18.59 -17.87
C VAL A 103 15.04 17.97 -19.26
N MET A 104 16.23 17.59 -19.72
CA MET A 104 16.46 17.01 -21.06
C MET A 104 17.52 15.90 -21.04
N VAL A 105 17.47 15.03 -22.05
CA VAL A 105 18.49 14.01 -22.29
C VAL A 105 19.66 14.65 -23.03
N HIS A 106 20.88 14.47 -22.53
CA HIS A 106 22.11 14.94 -23.18
C HIS A 106 22.70 13.87 -24.12
N TYR A 107 23.64 14.29 -24.98
CA TYR A 107 24.33 13.41 -25.94
C TYR A 107 25.18 12.31 -25.30
N ASP A 108 25.59 12.51 -24.05
CA ASP A 108 26.25 11.45 -23.28
C ASP A 108 25.25 10.43 -22.71
N GLY A 109 23.94 10.62 -22.97
CA GLY A 109 22.79 9.84 -22.52
C GLY A 109 22.43 10.02 -21.04
N THR A 110 22.99 11.05 -20.38
CA THR A 110 22.59 11.46 -19.03
C THR A 110 21.41 12.43 -19.08
N VAL A 111 20.63 12.48 -17.99
CA VAL A 111 19.52 13.45 -17.87
C VAL A 111 19.96 14.59 -16.96
N ARG A 112 19.89 15.82 -17.46
CA ARG A 112 20.34 17.02 -16.73
C ARG A 112 19.31 18.14 -16.83
N ASN A 113 19.41 19.09 -15.90
CA ASN A 113 18.65 20.34 -15.96
C ASN A 113 19.39 21.43 -16.76
N SER A 114 18.77 22.61 -16.88
CA SER A 114 19.35 23.77 -17.58
C SER A 114 20.65 24.31 -16.98
N VAL A 115 20.94 24.02 -15.70
CA VAL A 115 22.20 24.41 -15.02
C VAL A 115 23.30 23.36 -15.24
N GLY A 116 22.98 22.23 -15.89
CA GLY A 116 23.90 21.12 -16.12
C GLY A 116 24.04 20.19 -14.91
N GLN A 117 23.18 20.30 -13.91
CA GLN A 117 23.14 19.37 -12.78
C GLN A 117 22.57 18.03 -13.25
N LEU A 118 23.27 16.96 -12.89
CA LEU A 118 22.89 15.59 -13.20
C LEU A 118 21.69 15.16 -12.35
N ILE A 119 20.61 14.73 -13.00
CA ILE A 119 19.39 14.21 -12.35
C ILE A 119 19.39 12.67 -12.40
N GLN A 120 19.63 12.09 -13.58
CA GLN A 120 19.74 10.63 -13.77
C GLN A 120 20.96 10.30 -14.63
N LEU A 121 21.61 9.18 -14.32
CA LEU A 121 22.76 8.66 -15.09
C LEU A 121 22.32 8.16 -16.48
N ARG A 122 21.13 7.56 -16.56
CA ARG A 122 20.50 7.11 -17.80
C ARG A 122 19.02 7.43 -17.76
N TYR A 123 18.46 7.81 -18.90
CA TYR A 123 17.02 7.99 -19.07
C TYR A 123 16.29 6.69 -18.67
N GLY A 124 15.28 6.77 -17.81
CA GLY A 124 14.49 5.60 -17.42
C GLY A 124 15.25 4.51 -16.67
N GLU A 125 16.47 4.79 -16.21
CA GLU A 125 17.43 3.82 -15.61
C GLU A 125 17.90 2.69 -16.55
N ASP A 126 17.38 2.62 -17.77
CA ASP A 126 17.72 1.63 -18.80
C ASP A 126 18.26 2.23 -20.12
N GLY A 127 18.09 3.55 -20.31
CA GLY A 127 18.50 4.29 -21.51
C GLY A 127 17.62 4.07 -22.74
N LEU A 128 16.41 3.53 -22.56
CA LEU A 128 15.51 3.13 -23.64
C LEU A 128 14.27 4.05 -23.70
N SER A 129 13.75 4.27 -24.89
CA SER A 129 12.55 5.08 -25.13
C SER A 129 11.28 4.32 -24.72
N GLY A 130 10.37 5.03 -24.03
CA GLY A 130 9.08 4.49 -23.59
C GLY A 130 8.11 4.14 -24.72
N GLU A 131 8.36 4.58 -25.95
CA GLU A 131 7.51 4.26 -27.11
C GLU A 131 7.78 2.85 -27.67
N ALA A 132 8.98 2.33 -27.45
CA ALA A 132 9.44 1.07 -28.02
C ALA A 132 9.28 -0.14 -27.08
N VAL A 133 8.84 0.09 -25.84
CA VAL A 133 8.67 -0.95 -24.82
C VAL A 133 7.27 -1.55 -24.86
N GLU A 134 7.18 -2.85 -24.55
CA GLU A 134 5.92 -3.59 -24.50
C GLU A 134 5.83 -4.43 -23.22
N PHE A 135 4.60 -4.77 -22.82
CA PHE A 135 4.38 -5.71 -21.74
C PHE A 135 4.81 -7.12 -22.16
N GLN A 136 5.77 -7.67 -21.42
CA GLN A 136 6.33 -9.00 -21.59
C GLN A 136 6.28 -9.76 -20.27
N SER A 137 6.58 -11.05 -20.30
CA SER A 137 6.64 -11.89 -19.10
C SER A 137 7.90 -12.73 -19.11
N ILE A 138 8.63 -12.68 -18.01
CA ILE A 138 9.84 -13.47 -17.78
C ILE A 138 9.43 -14.84 -17.27
N ALA A 139 9.74 -15.89 -18.03
CA ALA A 139 9.27 -17.24 -17.76
C ALA A 139 9.96 -17.94 -16.58
N THR A 140 11.06 -17.38 -16.05
CA THR A 140 11.92 -18.04 -15.05
C THR A 140 11.52 -17.80 -13.60
N ILE A 141 10.70 -16.77 -13.33
CA ILE A 141 10.36 -16.34 -11.96
C ILE A 141 9.35 -17.30 -11.30
N GLU A 142 8.25 -17.59 -12.00
CA GLU A 142 7.10 -18.37 -11.50
C GLU A 142 7.33 -19.88 -11.28
N PRO A 143 8.05 -20.64 -12.15
CA PRO A 143 8.09 -22.10 -12.04
C PRO A 143 8.78 -22.56 -10.75
N SER A 144 8.47 -23.79 -10.32
CA SER A 144 9.19 -24.48 -9.23
C SER A 144 10.61 -24.87 -9.67
N HIS A 145 11.48 -25.25 -8.74
CA HIS A 145 12.85 -25.66 -9.10
C HIS A 145 12.86 -26.83 -10.09
N LYS A 146 12.03 -27.87 -9.83
CA LYS A 146 11.91 -29.02 -10.72
C LYS A 146 11.38 -28.67 -12.11
N LYS A 147 10.28 -27.89 -12.19
CA LYS A 147 9.72 -27.48 -13.48
C LYS A 147 10.69 -26.62 -14.28
N PHE A 148 11.48 -25.80 -13.61
CA PHE A 148 12.51 -24.98 -14.26
C PHE A 148 13.64 -25.84 -14.82
N GLU A 149 14.08 -26.88 -14.10
CA GLU A 149 15.03 -27.85 -14.63
C GLU A 149 14.47 -28.56 -15.85
N ASP A 150 13.23 -29.07 -15.76
CA ASP A 150 12.57 -29.77 -16.87
C ASP A 150 12.34 -28.90 -18.13
N GLU A 151 12.20 -27.57 -17.98
CA GLU A 151 11.88 -26.66 -19.11
C GLU A 151 13.09 -25.96 -19.74
N PHE A 152 14.18 -25.78 -19.00
CA PHE A 152 15.31 -24.93 -19.42
C PHE A 152 16.66 -25.66 -19.45
N LYS A 153 16.79 -26.81 -18.78
CA LYS A 153 18.03 -27.58 -18.78
C LYS A 153 18.10 -28.47 -20.02
N PHE A 154 19.20 -28.36 -20.76
CA PHE A 154 19.45 -29.15 -21.96
C PHE A 154 20.19 -30.44 -21.63
N ASP A 155 19.51 -31.59 -21.68
CA ASP A 155 20.09 -32.89 -21.35
C ASP A 155 20.71 -33.59 -22.57
N VAL A 156 22.04 -33.54 -22.68
CA VAL A 156 22.80 -34.20 -23.77
C VAL A 156 22.80 -35.74 -23.66
N SER A 157 22.53 -36.28 -22.46
CA SER A 157 22.60 -37.73 -22.19
C SER A 157 21.53 -38.55 -22.92
N ASN A 158 20.42 -37.93 -23.33
CA ASN A 158 19.29 -38.64 -23.93
C ASN A 158 19.39 -38.66 -25.47
N GLU A 159 20.16 -39.61 -25.99
CA GLU A 159 20.43 -39.73 -27.43
C GLU A 159 19.15 -39.87 -28.29
N ARG A 160 18.09 -40.49 -27.75
CA ARG A 160 16.80 -40.64 -28.45
C ARG A 160 16.08 -39.31 -28.61
N HIS A 161 16.14 -38.45 -27.60
CA HIS A 161 15.58 -37.11 -27.64
C HIS A 161 16.34 -36.27 -28.68
N MET A 162 17.66 -36.30 -28.61
CA MET A 162 18.56 -35.59 -29.52
C MET A 162 18.36 -35.96 -30.99
N ARG A 163 18.26 -37.26 -31.32
CA ARG A 163 17.98 -37.74 -32.70
C ARG A 163 16.65 -37.28 -33.27
N LYS A 164 15.65 -37.03 -32.41
CA LYS A 164 14.37 -36.47 -32.84
C LYS A 164 14.49 -34.99 -33.18
N MET A 165 15.47 -34.30 -32.58
CA MET A 165 15.58 -32.87 -32.61
C MET A 165 16.52 -32.34 -33.70
N PHE A 166 17.70 -32.92 -33.79
CA PHE A 166 18.78 -32.39 -34.61
C PHE A 166 19.03 -33.28 -35.83
N THR A 167 19.64 -32.68 -36.85
CA THR A 167 20.20 -33.43 -37.99
C THR A 167 21.43 -34.25 -37.54
N GLU A 168 21.76 -35.30 -38.29
CA GLU A 168 22.88 -36.21 -37.93
C GLU A 168 24.23 -35.50 -37.85
N ASP A 169 24.45 -34.45 -38.64
CA ASP A 169 25.70 -33.70 -38.65
C ASP A 169 25.91 -32.95 -37.33
N VAL A 170 24.86 -32.27 -36.84
CA VAL A 170 24.90 -31.55 -35.56
C VAL A 170 25.09 -32.50 -34.37
N LEU A 171 24.52 -33.72 -34.46
CA LEU A 171 24.67 -34.74 -33.42
C LEU A 171 26.10 -35.26 -33.32
N LYS A 172 26.78 -35.47 -34.45
CA LYS A 172 28.19 -35.88 -34.47
C LYS A 172 29.08 -34.81 -33.83
N ASP A 173 28.82 -33.55 -34.13
CA ASP A 173 29.58 -32.43 -33.56
C ASP A 173 29.36 -32.31 -32.04
N LEU A 174 28.11 -32.45 -31.57
CA LEU A 174 27.77 -32.39 -30.14
C LEU A 174 28.36 -33.56 -29.35
N MET A 175 28.29 -34.78 -29.89
CA MET A 175 28.83 -35.97 -29.21
C MET A 175 30.35 -36.06 -29.32
N GLY A 176 30.94 -35.47 -30.36
CA GLY A 176 32.38 -35.48 -30.62
C GLY A 176 33.17 -34.43 -29.82
N SER A 177 32.52 -33.40 -29.30
CA SER A 177 33.19 -32.27 -28.62
C SER A 177 32.84 -32.19 -27.13
N ASN A 178 33.82 -32.45 -26.27
CA ASN A 178 33.68 -32.24 -24.82
C ASN A 178 33.45 -30.76 -24.46
N ASP A 179 33.92 -29.83 -25.30
CA ASP A 179 33.74 -28.39 -25.10
C ASP A 179 32.26 -27.98 -25.19
N SER A 180 31.45 -28.65 -26.02
CA SER A 180 30.02 -28.33 -26.17
C SER A 180 29.24 -28.60 -24.89
N VAL A 181 29.56 -29.71 -24.19
CA VAL A 181 28.93 -30.04 -22.90
C VAL A 181 29.30 -29.02 -21.83
N SER A 182 30.57 -28.57 -21.81
CA SER A 182 31.04 -27.54 -20.88
C SER A 182 30.34 -26.20 -21.09
N GLU A 183 30.12 -25.77 -22.33
CA GLU A 183 29.41 -24.52 -22.62
C GLU A 183 27.91 -24.57 -22.27
N LEU A 184 27.26 -25.73 -22.46
CA LEU A 184 25.87 -25.93 -22.05
C LEU A 184 25.70 -25.89 -20.53
N GLU A 185 26.63 -26.49 -19.77
CA GLU A 185 26.60 -26.43 -18.31
C GLU A 185 26.79 -24.99 -17.81
N LYS A 186 27.69 -24.21 -18.43
CA LYS A 186 27.85 -22.77 -18.11
C LYS A 186 26.58 -21.95 -18.39
N GLU A 187 25.86 -22.25 -19.48
CA GLU A 187 24.57 -21.62 -19.77
C GLU A 187 23.56 -21.91 -18.66
N TRP A 188 23.49 -23.18 -18.22
CA TRP A 188 22.61 -23.61 -17.14
C TRP A 188 22.94 -22.94 -15.80
N GLU A 189 24.22 -22.87 -15.43
CA GLU A 189 24.68 -22.13 -14.25
C GLU A 189 24.30 -20.64 -14.32
N GLN A 190 24.46 -20.00 -15.48
CA GLN A 190 24.09 -18.61 -15.68
C GLN A 190 22.58 -18.39 -15.53
N LEU A 191 21.74 -19.27 -16.06
CA LEU A 191 20.28 -19.19 -15.93
C LEU A 191 19.82 -19.36 -14.48
N ASN A 192 20.49 -20.21 -13.69
CA ASN A 192 20.23 -20.33 -12.25
C ASN A 192 20.59 -19.04 -11.51
N ASN A 193 21.77 -18.47 -11.78
CA ASN A 193 22.19 -17.20 -11.17
C ASN A 193 21.25 -16.04 -11.53
N ASP A 194 20.83 -15.95 -12.79
CA ASP A 194 19.88 -14.93 -13.25
C ASP A 194 18.52 -15.09 -12.55
N ARG A 195 18.06 -16.33 -12.33
CA ARG A 195 16.81 -16.61 -11.62
C ARG A 195 16.85 -16.21 -10.16
N ASP A 196 17.93 -16.49 -9.46
CA ASP A 196 18.09 -16.10 -8.06
C ASP A 196 18.12 -14.57 -7.94
N THR A 197 18.87 -13.91 -8.82
CA THR A 197 18.89 -12.44 -8.92
C THR A 197 17.50 -11.86 -9.20
N LEU A 198 16.74 -12.46 -10.12
CA LEU A 198 15.38 -12.00 -10.43
C LEU A 198 14.40 -12.17 -9.26
N ARG A 199 14.56 -13.22 -8.44
CA ARG A 199 13.73 -13.42 -7.24
C ARG A 199 14.08 -12.44 -6.12
N GLU A 200 15.32 -12.00 -6.05
CA GLU A 200 15.74 -10.90 -5.17
C GLU A 200 15.17 -9.55 -5.65
N ILE A 201 15.19 -9.29 -6.96
CA ILE A 201 14.64 -8.07 -7.57
C ILE A 201 13.11 -8.02 -7.46
N PHE A 202 12.42 -9.15 -7.71
CA PHE A 202 10.96 -9.27 -7.69
C PHE A 202 10.48 -10.17 -6.54
N PRO A 203 10.54 -9.73 -5.27
CA PRO A 203 10.15 -10.53 -4.12
C PRO A 203 8.65 -10.86 -4.09
N SER A 204 7.82 -10.07 -4.79
CA SER A 204 6.38 -10.30 -4.93
C SER A 204 6.04 -11.46 -5.90
N GLY A 205 7.01 -11.93 -6.70
CA GLY A 205 6.80 -12.95 -7.73
C GLY A 205 6.09 -12.44 -8.99
N GLU A 206 6.06 -11.13 -9.22
CA GLU A 206 5.46 -10.56 -10.44
C GLU A 206 6.34 -10.85 -11.67
N SER A 207 5.82 -11.63 -12.60
CA SER A 207 6.56 -12.03 -13.82
C SER A 207 6.43 -11.04 -14.97
N LYS A 208 5.46 -10.12 -14.88
CA LYS A 208 5.16 -9.14 -15.94
C LYS A 208 6.15 -7.98 -15.84
N VAL A 209 6.84 -7.73 -16.94
CA VAL A 209 7.82 -6.66 -17.07
C VAL A 209 7.55 -5.84 -18.32
N VAL A 210 8.06 -4.63 -18.37
CA VAL A 210 7.97 -3.75 -19.54
C VAL A 210 9.37 -3.63 -20.12
N LEU A 211 9.58 -4.21 -21.30
CA LEU A 211 10.89 -4.27 -21.96
C LEU A 211 10.73 -4.08 -23.47
N PRO A 212 11.75 -3.54 -24.17
CA PRO A 212 11.74 -3.42 -25.61
C PRO A 212 11.82 -4.80 -26.27
N CYS A 213 11.56 -4.85 -27.57
CA CYS A 213 11.69 -6.06 -28.40
C CYS A 213 10.83 -7.22 -27.87
N ASN A 214 9.60 -7.34 -28.35
CA ASN A 214 8.73 -8.45 -27.98
C ASN A 214 9.22 -9.78 -28.57
N LEU A 215 10.05 -10.50 -27.81
CA LEU A 215 10.79 -11.67 -28.30
C LEU A 215 9.84 -12.80 -28.74
N LYS A 216 8.72 -13.00 -28.04
CA LYS A 216 7.72 -14.02 -28.41
C LYS A 216 7.11 -13.72 -29.79
N ARG A 217 6.77 -12.45 -30.05
CA ARG A 217 6.22 -12.04 -31.35
C ARG A 217 7.28 -12.13 -32.45
N MET A 218 8.51 -11.73 -32.17
CA MET A 218 9.62 -11.81 -33.13
C MET A 218 9.92 -13.25 -33.53
N ILE A 219 10.03 -14.16 -32.56
CA ILE A 219 10.22 -15.60 -32.82
C ILE A 219 9.07 -16.16 -33.67
N TRP A 220 7.83 -15.76 -33.38
CA TRP A 220 6.67 -16.20 -34.17
C TRP A 220 6.72 -15.67 -35.61
N ASN A 221 7.11 -14.41 -35.82
CA ASN A 221 7.31 -13.85 -37.16
C ASN A 221 8.37 -14.61 -37.93
N VAL A 222 9.50 -14.94 -37.29
CA VAL A 222 10.58 -15.74 -37.89
C VAL A 222 10.09 -17.11 -38.33
N GLN A 223 9.32 -17.81 -37.48
CA GLN A 223 8.71 -19.08 -37.83
C GLN A 223 7.81 -19.00 -39.07
N LYS A 224 7.16 -17.86 -39.28
CA LYS A 224 6.31 -17.63 -40.45
C LYS A 224 7.10 -17.28 -41.70
N ILE A 225 8.13 -16.44 -41.60
CA ILE A 225 8.98 -16.02 -42.73
C ILE A 225 9.73 -17.23 -43.31
N PHE A 226 10.33 -18.06 -42.46
CA PHE A 226 11.12 -19.21 -42.88
C PHE A 226 10.30 -20.51 -42.99
N HIS A 227 8.97 -20.44 -42.83
CA HIS A 227 8.07 -21.60 -42.92
C HIS A 227 8.50 -22.80 -42.06
N ILE A 228 8.90 -22.53 -40.82
CA ILE A 228 9.49 -23.53 -39.93
C ILE A 228 8.47 -24.60 -39.53
N ASN A 229 8.83 -25.87 -39.77
CA ASN A 229 8.03 -27.01 -39.34
C ASN A 229 8.44 -27.47 -37.93
N LYS A 230 7.56 -27.29 -36.95
CA LYS A 230 7.81 -27.70 -35.54
C LYS A 230 7.98 -29.21 -35.34
N ARG A 231 7.60 -30.03 -36.32
CA ARG A 231 7.77 -31.49 -36.29
C ARG A 231 9.05 -31.95 -36.99
N GLY A 232 9.74 -31.06 -37.70
CA GLY A 232 11.00 -31.36 -38.37
C GLY A 232 12.20 -31.32 -37.42
N GLN A 233 13.33 -31.82 -37.91
CA GLN A 233 14.64 -31.66 -37.27
C GLN A 233 15.20 -30.27 -37.57
N THR A 234 16.02 -29.75 -36.64
CA THR A 234 16.73 -28.47 -36.75
C THR A 234 18.20 -28.69 -37.09
N ASP A 235 18.74 -27.85 -37.96
CA ASP A 235 20.16 -27.76 -38.33
C ASP A 235 20.98 -26.84 -37.41
N LEU A 236 20.32 -26.19 -36.44
CA LEU A 236 20.93 -25.23 -35.54
C LEU A 236 21.76 -25.93 -34.46
N ASN A 237 23.06 -25.64 -34.41
CA ASN A 237 23.96 -26.13 -33.37
C ASN A 237 23.72 -25.36 -32.04
N PRO A 238 23.50 -26.04 -30.89
CA PRO A 238 23.35 -25.40 -29.59
C PRO A 238 24.48 -24.44 -29.19
N VAL A 239 25.74 -24.77 -29.53
CA VAL A 239 26.89 -23.88 -29.24
C VAL A 239 26.79 -22.57 -30.03
N LYS A 240 26.24 -22.63 -31.25
CA LYS A 240 25.97 -21.43 -32.06
C LYS A 240 24.89 -20.56 -31.43
N VAL A 241 23.90 -21.15 -30.76
CA VAL A 241 22.88 -20.41 -29.99
C VAL A 241 23.53 -19.66 -28.84
N ILE A 242 24.34 -20.35 -28.03
CA ILE A 242 25.03 -19.76 -26.88
C ILE A 242 25.93 -18.60 -27.32
N ASN A 243 26.75 -18.82 -28.36
CA ASN A 243 27.65 -17.80 -28.87
C ASN A 243 26.90 -16.62 -29.51
N GLY A 244 25.84 -16.88 -30.26
CA GLY A 244 25.00 -15.85 -30.86
C GLY A 244 24.29 -14.98 -29.82
N VAL A 245 23.80 -15.59 -28.73
CA VAL A 245 23.22 -14.83 -27.60
C VAL A 245 24.29 -14.01 -26.87
N LYS A 246 25.47 -14.58 -26.59
CA LYS A 246 26.58 -13.83 -25.98
C LYS A 246 26.98 -12.62 -26.83
N GLU A 247 27.16 -12.81 -28.14
CA GLU A 247 27.51 -11.74 -29.08
C GLU A 247 26.41 -10.66 -29.17
N LEU A 248 25.14 -11.06 -29.21
CA LEU A 248 24.01 -10.13 -29.18
C LEU A 248 24.04 -9.25 -27.93
N LEU A 249 24.22 -9.86 -26.76
CA LEU A 249 24.23 -9.13 -25.49
C LEU A 249 25.43 -8.20 -25.36
N GLU A 250 26.58 -8.54 -25.94
CA GLU A 250 27.74 -7.65 -26.02
C GLU A 250 27.50 -6.44 -26.93
N LYS A 251 26.72 -6.61 -28.02
CA LYS A 251 26.32 -5.52 -28.92
C LYS A 251 25.22 -4.62 -28.34
N CYS A 252 24.44 -5.12 -27.37
CA CYS A 252 23.44 -4.34 -26.65
C CYS A 252 24.09 -3.37 -25.63
N VAL A 253 24.72 -2.32 -26.14
CA VAL A 253 25.38 -1.28 -25.34
C VAL A 253 24.49 -0.06 -25.19
N VAL A 254 24.21 0.31 -23.94
CA VAL A 254 23.55 1.57 -23.53
C VAL A 254 24.59 2.54 -22.96
N VAL A 255 25.54 2.03 -22.17
CA VAL A 255 26.63 2.83 -21.59
C VAL A 255 27.88 2.66 -22.45
N ALA A 256 28.20 3.67 -23.25
CA ALA A 256 29.42 3.66 -24.04
C ALA A 256 30.66 3.80 -23.14
N GLY A 257 31.62 2.89 -23.29
CA GLY A 257 32.90 2.92 -22.58
C GLY A 257 33.58 1.56 -22.57
N GLN A 258 34.92 1.55 -22.53
CA GLN A 258 35.74 0.33 -22.46
C GLN A 258 36.36 0.10 -21.09
N ASP A 259 36.29 1.09 -20.22
CA ASP A 259 36.71 1.02 -18.83
C ASP A 259 35.83 0.06 -18.02
N GLU A 260 36.41 -0.49 -16.94
CA GLU A 260 35.70 -1.47 -16.11
C GLU A 260 34.41 -0.92 -15.49
N LEU A 261 34.38 0.38 -15.17
CA LEU A 261 33.22 1.01 -14.57
C LEU A 261 32.07 1.10 -15.57
N SER A 262 32.33 1.57 -16.80
CA SER A 262 31.32 1.62 -17.87
C SER A 262 30.78 0.23 -18.22
N LYS A 263 31.63 -0.80 -18.26
CA LYS A 263 31.17 -2.18 -18.50
C LYS A 263 30.24 -2.69 -17.40
N LYS A 264 30.57 -2.43 -16.13
CA LYS A 264 29.69 -2.75 -14.99
C LYS A 264 28.38 -1.97 -15.05
N ALA A 265 28.43 -0.68 -15.38
CA ALA A 265 27.25 0.15 -15.53
C ALA A 265 26.34 -0.35 -16.67
N ASN A 266 26.90 -0.75 -17.82
CA ASN A 266 26.14 -1.33 -18.92
C ASN A 266 25.45 -2.63 -18.54
N LYS A 267 26.18 -3.52 -17.84
CA LYS A 267 25.63 -4.80 -17.37
C LYS A 267 24.45 -4.58 -16.42
N ASN A 268 24.54 -3.59 -15.53
CA ASN A 268 23.45 -3.26 -14.61
C ASN A 268 22.24 -2.67 -15.34
N ALA A 269 22.45 -1.70 -16.24
CA ALA A 269 21.38 -1.05 -16.99
C ALA A 269 20.60 -2.04 -17.89
N THR A 270 21.29 -3.04 -18.44
CA THR A 270 20.68 -4.03 -19.34
C THR A 270 20.34 -5.36 -18.64
N LEU A 271 20.50 -5.48 -17.33
CA LEU A 271 20.39 -6.74 -16.59
C LEU A 271 19.05 -7.47 -16.86
N LEU A 272 17.93 -6.75 -16.74
CA LEU A 272 16.60 -7.32 -16.97
C LEU A 272 16.40 -7.77 -18.42
N PHE A 273 16.89 -6.98 -19.38
CA PHE A 273 16.84 -7.34 -20.79
C PHE A 273 17.71 -8.57 -21.10
N GLN A 274 18.92 -8.64 -20.52
CA GLN A 274 19.80 -9.81 -20.65
C GLN A 274 19.13 -11.07 -20.11
N CYS A 275 18.52 -11.00 -18.93
CA CYS A 275 17.79 -12.13 -18.34
C CYS A 275 16.60 -12.56 -19.22
N LEU A 276 15.86 -11.61 -19.80
CA LEU A 276 14.78 -11.91 -20.74
C LEU A 276 15.30 -12.61 -22.00
N VAL A 277 16.36 -12.10 -22.62
CA VAL A 277 16.95 -12.69 -23.83
C VAL A 277 17.49 -14.09 -23.54
N ARG A 278 18.25 -14.29 -22.45
CA ARG A 278 18.77 -15.63 -22.08
C ARG A 278 17.66 -16.61 -21.76
N SER A 279 16.65 -16.19 -20.99
CA SER A 279 15.53 -17.07 -20.66
C SER A 279 14.68 -17.44 -21.87
N THR A 280 14.51 -16.54 -22.84
CA THR A 280 13.69 -16.83 -24.02
C THR A 280 14.46 -17.54 -25.13
N LEU A 281 15.74 -17.22 -25.33
CA LEU A 281 16.61 -17.80 -26.36
C LEU A 281 17.56 -18.89 -25.81
N CYS A 282 17.21 -19.54 -24.70
CA CYS A 282 17.99 -20.67 -24.21
C CYS A 282 17.98 -21.84 -25.20
N THR A 283 19.05 -22.62 -25.17
CA THR A 283 19.27 -23.76 -26.09
C THR A 283 18.11 -24.75 -26.12
N GLU A 284 17.55 -25.12 -24.97
CA GLU A 284 16.41 -26.04 -24.86
C GLU A 284 15.17 -25.48 -25.55
N LEU A 285 14.76 -24.24 -25.25
CA LEU A 285 13.54 -23.65 -25.84
C LEU A 285 13.68 -23.40 -27.34
N VAL A 286 14.85 -22.94 -27.79
CA VAL A 286 15.13 -22.68 -29.21
C VAL A 286 15.09 -23.98 -30.01
N SER A 287 15.68 -25.04 -29.48
CA SER A 287 15.77 -26.33 -30.16
C SER A 287 14.48 -27.14 -30.05
N GLU A 288 13.80 -27.15 -28.91
CA GLU A 288 12.59 -27.95 -28.68
C GLU A 288 11.31 -27.26 -29.12
N ARG A 289 11.05 -26.07 -28.57
CA ARG A 289 9.74 -25.40 -28.72
C ARG A 289 9.68 -24.56 -29.99
N PHE A 290 10.76 -23.84 -30.30
CA PHE A 290 10.78 -22.92 -31.43
C PHE A 290 11.26 -23.57 -32.72
N ARG A 291 12.13 -24.58 -32.63
CA ARG A 291 12.65 -25.36 -33.77
C ARG A 291 13.30 -24.47 -34.83
N LEU A 292 14.09 -23.48 -34.40
CA LEU A 292 14.70 -22.53 -35.32
C LEU A 292 15.80 -23.20 -36.16
N SER A 293 15.88 -22.81 -37.44
CA SER A 293 17.03 -23.17 -38.29
C SER A 293 18.20 -22.22 -38.07
N SER A 294 19.39 -22.57 -38.57
CA SER A 294 20.57 -21.71 -38.47
C SER A 294 20.35 -20.33 -39.09
N GLU A 295 19.77 -20.28 -40.30
CA GLU A 295 19.48 -19.02 -41.01
C GLU A 295 18.42 -18.19 -40.27
N ALA A 296 17.38 -18.85 -39.76
CA ALA A 296 16.30 -18.19 -39.02
C ALA A 296 16.79 -17.57 -37.71
N PHE A 297 17.72 -18.24 -37.02
CA PHE A 297 18.33 -17.76 -35.78
C PHE A 297 19.26 -16.56 -36.02
N GLU A 298 20.11 -16.59 -37.04
CA GLU A 298 20.95 -15.45 -37.40
C GLU A 298 20.12 -14.22 -37.76
N TRP A 299 19.06 -14.41 -38.53
CA TRP A 299 18.13 -13.34 -38.86
C TRP A 299 17.46 -12.77 -37.60
N LEU A 300 17.03 -13.63 -36.66
CA LEU A 300 16.41 -13.22 -35.40
C LEU A 300 17.36 -12.36 -34.56
N ILE A 301 18.62 -12.76 -34.41
CA ILE A 301 19.63 -11.99 -33.68
C ILE A 301 19.80 -10.61 -34.30
N GLY A 302 19.96 -10.54 -35.61
CA GLY A 302 20.13 -9.26 -36.33
C GLY A 302 18.91 -8.34 -36.16
N GLU A 303 17.70 -8.87 -36.20
CA GLU A 303 16.49 -8.09 -35.98
C GLU A 303 16.37 -7.62 -34.51
N ILE A 304 16.72 -8.45 -33.52
CA ILE A 304 16.73 -8.02 -32.11
C ILE A 304 17.74 -6.88 -31.90
N GLU A 305 18.94 -6.99 -32.46
CA GLU A 305 19.97 -5.95 -32.40
C GLU A 305 19.47 -4.63 -32.99
N ASN A 306 18.89 -4.68 -34.19
CA ASN A 306 18.36 -3.50 -34.86
C ASN A 306 17.22 -2.84 -34.08
N ARG A 307 16.28 -3.63 -33.56
CA ARG A 307 15.16 -3.15 -32.75
C ARG A 307 15.63 -2.56 -31.42
N PHE A 308 16.63 -3.16 -30.79
CA PHE A 308 17.21 -2.63 -29.56
C PHE A 308 17.89 -1.27 -29.80
N LYS A 309 18.64 -1.11 -30.89
CA LYS A 309 19.24 0.18 -31.26
C LYS A 309 18.20 1.25 -31.56
N GLN A 310 17.11 0.88 -32.24
CA GLN A 310 15.97 1.79 -32.49
C GLN A 310 15.25 2.20 -31.21
N ALA A 311 15.25 1.34 -30.18
CA ALA A 311 14.63 1.61 -28.89
C ALA A 311 15.46 2.53 -28.00
N GLN A 312 16.67 2.94 -28.37
CA GLN A 312 17.47 3.85 -27.55
C GLN A 312 16.83 5.24 -27.47
N ALA A 313 16.88 5.85 -26.28
CA ALA A 313 16.37 7.20 -26.08
C ALA A 313 17.17 8.21 -26.92
N GLN A 314 16.48 9.11 -27.61
CA GLN A 314 17.14 10.08 -28.49
C GLN A 314 17.77 11.21 -27.66
N PRO A 315 19.05 11.54 -27.88
CA PRO A 315 19.68 12.67 -27.21
C PRO A 315 19.06 13.98 -27.68
N GLY A 316 18.93 14.95 -26.77
CA GLY A 316 18.26 16.23 -27.04
C GLY A 316 16.75 16.21 -26.76
N GLU A 317 16.18 15.07 -26.38
CA GLU A 317 14.76 14.95 -26.07
C GLU A 317 14.40 15.68 -24.76
N MET A 318 13.35 16.51 -24.81
CA MET A 318 12.84 17.28 -23.68
C MET A 318 11.97 16.41 -22.76
N VAL A 319 12.59 15.41 -22.13
CA VAL A 319 11.94 14.42 -21.25
C VAL A 319 11.11 15.06 -20.14
N GLY A 320 11.52 16.19 -19.57
CA GLY A 320 10.80 16.79 -18.46
C GLY A 320 9.40 17.28 -18.83
N ALA A 321 9.22 17.82 -20.04
CA ALA A 321 7.92 18.21 -20.54
C ALA A 321 7.02 17.00 -20.84
N LEU A 322 7.59 15.94 -21.41
CA LEU A 322 6.90 14.67 -21.67
C LEU A 322 6.44 14.02 -20.36
N ALA A 323 7.34 13.89 -19.38
CA ALA A 323 7.03 13.35 -18.06
C ALA A 323 5.93 14.15 -17.33
N ALA A 324 5.94 15.49 -17.45
CA ALA A 324 4.89 16.33 -16.90
C ALA A 324 3.51 16.01 -17.51
N GLN A 325 3.46 15.84 -18.84
CA GLN A 325 2.24 15.50 -19.57
C GLN A 325 1.76 14.08 -19.24
N SER A 326 2.67 13.11 -19.23
CA SER A 326 2.37 11.72 -18.90
C SER A 326 1.86 11.53 -17.47
N LEU A 327 2.21 12.42 -16.54
CA LEU A 327 1.67 12.40 -15.18
C LEU A 327 0.34 13.16 -15.07
N GLY A 328 0.19 14.27 -15.78
CA GLY A 328 -1.00 15.11 -15.68
C GLY A 328 -2.20 14.64 -16.49
N GLU A 329 -2.00 13.98 -17.64
CA GLU A 329 -3.12 13.41 -18.42
C GLU A 329 -3.90 12.37 -17.60
N PRO A 330 -3.27 11.37 -16.96
CA PRO A 330 -3.99 10.42 -16.10
C PRO A 330 -4.63 11.11 -14.89
N ALA A 331 -4.04 12.20 -14.37
CA ALA A 331 -4.64 12.97 -13.28
C ALA A 331 -6.00 13.56 -13.69
N THR A 332 -6.20 13.95 -14.96
CA THR A 332 -7.50 14.39 -15.49
C THR A 332 -8.54 13.28 -15.64
N GLN A 333 -8.11 12.02 -15.66
CA GLN A 333 -8.99 10.84 -15.69
C GLN A 333 -9.31 10.36 -14.27
N MET A 334 -8.32 10.40 -13.37
CA MET A 334 -8.48 9.99 -11.96
C MET A 334 -9.52 10.84 -11.23
N THR A 335 -9.64 12.12 -11.59
CA THR A 335 -10.70 13.04 -11.12
C THR A 335 -12.09 12.51 -11.35
N LEU A 336 -12.37 11.91 -12.50
CA LEU A 336 -13.70 11.47 -12.89
C LEU A 336 -14.11 10.14 -12.22
N ASN A 337 -13.14 9.33 -11.79
CA ASN A 337 -13.38 7.94 -11.35
C ASN A 337 -13.21 7.69 -9.84
N THR A 338 -12.83 8.70 -9.03
CA THR A 338 -12.42 8.46 -7.63
C THR A 338 -13.54 7.93 -6.72
N PHE A 339 -14.81 8.22 -7.03
CA PHE A 339 -15.95 7.85 -6.16
C PHE A 339 -16.62 6.51 -6.53
N HIS A 340 -16.19 5.84 -7.60
CA HIS A 340 -16.85 4.62 -8.08
C HIS A 340 -16.21 3.31 -7.59
N PHE A 341 -15.09 3.35 -6.88
CA PHE A 341 -14.51 2.17 -6.22
C PHE A 341 -15.25 1.87 -4.90
N ALA A 342 -16.52 1.50 -5.00
CA ALA A 342 -17.31 1.02 -3.86
C ALA A 342 -16.82 -0.37 -3.43
N GLY A 343 -16.32 -0.51 -2.19
CA GLY A 343 -15.97 -1.85 -1.67
C GLY A 343 -15.10 -1.91 -0.41
N VAL A 344 -14.40 -0.83 -0.03
CA VAL A 344 -13.57 -0.82 1.19
C VAL A 344 -13.87 0.43 2.01
N SER A 345 -15.09 0.48 2.57
CA SER A 345 -15.69 1.67 3.20
C SER A 345 -15.03 2.14 4.52
N SER A 346 -13.97 1.49 5.01
CA SER A 346 -13.40 1.77 6.34
C SER A 346 -12.07 2.54 6.32
N LYS A 347 -11.46 2.80 5.15
CA LYS A 347 -10.20 3.54 5.07
C LYS A 347 -10.41 4.86 4.32
N ASN A 348 -10.51 5.95 5.08
CA ASN A 348 -10.55 7.34 4.60
C ASN A 348 -9.21 7.77 3.97
N VAL A 349 -8.66 7.00 3.03
CA VAL A 349 -7.45 7.41 2.30
C VAL A 349 -7.85 8.50 1.31
N THR A 350 -7.21 9.66 1.37
CA THR A 350 -7.36 10.66 0.32
C THR A 350 -6.85 10.05 -0.99
N LEU A 351 -7.73 9.92 -1.98
CA LEU A 351 -7.42 9.40 -3.31
C LEU A 351 -7.64 10.50 -4.36
N GLY A 352 -7.08 10.29 -5.56
CA GLY A 352 -7.25 11.20 -6.69
C GLY A 352 -6.48 12.52 -6.53
N VAL A 353 -7.06 13.61 -7.07
CA VAL A 353 -6.42 14.93 -7.13
C VAL A 353 -6.08 15.54 -5.77
N PRO A 354 -6.92 15.45 -4.71
CA PRO A 354 -6.56 15.95 -3.40
C PRO A 354 -5.25 15.35 -2.88
N ARG A 355 -5.03 14.05 -3.11
CA ARG A 355 -3.79 13.37 -2.72
C ARG A 355 -2.61 13.81 -3.56
N LEU A 356 -2.79 13.92 -4.87
CA LEU A 356 -1.75 14.42 -5.78
C LEU A 356 -1.29 15.83 -5.37
N LYS A 357 -2.23 16.71 -4.99
CA LYS A 357 -1.94 18.06 -4.50
C LYS A 357 -1.17 18.04 -3.18
N GLU A 358 -1.54 17.16 -2.24
CA GLU A 358 -0.80 17.00 -0.97
C GLU A 358 0.65 16.59 -1.20
N ILE A 359 0.88 15.64 -2.13
CA ILE A 359 2.20 15.11 -2.47
C ILE A 359 3.05 16.19 -3.17
N ILE A 360 2.53 16.83 -4.22
CA ILE A 360 3.25 17.88 -4.96
C ILE A 360 3.61 19.06 -4.07
N ASN A 361 2.76 19.40 -3.10
CA ASN A 361 3.00 20.51 -2.17
C ASN A 361 3.83 20.11 -0.95
N ILE A 362 4.14 18.82 -0.75
CA ILE A 362 4.85 18.31 0.43
C ILE A 362 4.20 18.84 1.73
N SER A 363 2.89 18.60 1.86
CA SER A 363 2.10 19.18 2.95
C SER A 363 2.51 18.57 4.30
N LYS A 364 2.86 19.42 5.29
CA LYS A 364 3.28 18.97 6.64
C LYS A 364 2.20 18.18 7.40
N LYS A 365 0.93 18.51 7.18
CA LYS A 365 -0.22 17.87 7.84
C LYS A 365 -1.14 17.27 6.76
N PRO A 366 -0.88 16.02 6.30
CA PRO A 366 -1.78 15.37 5.34
C PRO A 366 -3.14 15.14 5.99
N LYS A 367 -4.23 15.19 5.21
CA LYS A 367 -5.60 15.05 5.76
C LYS A 367 -5.87 13.67 6.37
N ALA A 368 -5.28 12.63 5.80
CA ALA A 368 -5.45 11.24 6.24
C ALA A 368 -4.09 10.53 6.35
N PRO A 369 -3.31 10.78 7.41
CA PRO A 369 -2.10 10.02 7.67
C PRO A 369 -2.45 8.54 7.91
N SER A 370 -1.69 7.64 7.31
CA SER A 370 -1.85 6.19 7.53
C SER A 370 -0.49 5.52 7.62
N LEU A 371 -0.44 4.45 8.41
CA LEU A 371 0.74 3.61 8.61
C LEU A 371 0.29 2.16 8.51
N THR A 372 0.97 1.36 7.69
CA THR A 372 0.76 -0.09 7.63
C THR A 372 1.87 -0.76 8.43
N VAL A 373 1.50 -1.47 9.50
CA VAL A 373 2.45 -2.20 10.36
C VAL A 373 2.36 -3.68 10.03
N PHE A 374 3.47 -4.27 9.59
CA PHE A 374 3.58 -5.71 9.37
C PHE A 374 4.01 -6.41 10.66
N LEU A 375 3.29 -7.46 11.04
CA LEU A 375 3.61 -8.27 12.21
C LEU A 375 4.59 -9.39 11.84
N THR A 376 5.42 -9.81 12.79
CA THR A 376 6.41 -10.88 12.61
C THR A 376 6.13 -12.05 13.57
N GLY A 377 6.76 -13.20 13.28
CA GLY A 377 6.68 -14.39 14.14
C GLY A 377 5.28 -14.94 14.30
N ALA A 378 4.92 -15.34 15.52
CA ALA A 378 3.59 -15.92 15.80
C ALA A 378 2.45 -14.91 15.62
N ALA A 379 2.67 -13.63 15.91
CA ALA A 379 1.65 -12.59 15.79
C ALA A 379 1.23 -12.34 14.33
N ALA A 380 2.06 -12.72 13.35
CA ALA A 380 1.70 -12.64 11.94
C ALA A 380 0.65 -13.69 11.51
N ARG A 381 0.55 -14.80 12.25
CA ARG A 381 -0.33 -15.94 11.92
C ARG A 381 -1.49 -16.12 12.91
N ASP A 382 -1.37 -15.56 14.10
CA ASP A 382 -2.30 -15.72 15.21
C ASP A 382 -3.03 -14.41 15.53
N ALA A 383 -4.36 -14.43 15.41
CA ALA A 383 -5.22 -13.27 15.62
C ALA A 383 -5.21 -12.77 17.09
N GLU A 384 -5.07 -13.66 18.08
CA GLU A 384 -5.07 -13.25 19.48
C GLU A 384 -3.80 -12.47 19.83
N LYS A 385 -2.65 -12.96 19.34
CA LYS A 385 -1.36 -12.28 19.48
C LYS A 385 -1.33 -10.98 18.68
N ALA A 386 -1.95 -10.94 17.51
CA ALA A 386 -2.12 -9.70 16.75
C ALA A 386 -2.95 -8.67 17.54
N LYS A 387 -4.03 -9.09 18.21
CA LYS A 387 -4.84 -8.22 19.07
C LYS A 387 -4.00 -7.66 20.24
N ASN A 388 -3.12 -8.45 20.84
CA ASN A 388 -2.22 -7.96 21.89
C ASN A 388 -1.30 -6.82 21.38
N VAL A 389 -0.78 -6.93 20.16
CA VAL A 389 0.02 -5.86 19.54
C VAL A 389 -0.84 -4.63 19.26
N LEU A 390 -2.07 -4.83 18.77
CA LEU A 390 -3.03 -3.75 18.52
C LEU A 390 -3.32 -2.94 19.80
N CYS A 391 -3.63 -3.60 20.92
CA CYS A 391 -3.91 -2.93 22.19
C CYS A 391 -2.70 -2.07 22.64
N ARG A 392 -1.47 -2.58 22.46
CA ARG A 392 -0.24 -1.85 22.83
C ARG A 392 0.04 -0.62 21.95
N LEU A 393 -0.39 -0.65 20.69
CA LEU A 393 -0.16 0.45 19.74
C LEU A 393 -1.30 1.47 19.75
N GLU A 394 -2.52 1.06 20.07
CA GLU A 394 -3.68 1.96 20.08
C GLU A 394 -3.58 2.97 21.22
N HIS A 395 -3.41 4.24 20.88
CA HIS A 395 -3.44 5.33 21.85
C HIS A 395 -4.79 5.36 22.60
N THR A 396 -4.73 4.99 23.87
CA THR A 396 -5.87 4.91 24.76
C THR A 396 -5.67 5.85 25.93
N THR A 397 -6.52 6.86 26.02
CA THR A 397 -6.61 7.75 27.18
C THR A 397 -7.62 7.22 28.18
N LEU A 398 -7.52 7.67 29.43
CA LEU A 398 -8.47 7.30 30.49
C LEU A 398 -9.92 7.66 30.10
N ARG A 399 -10.13 8.81 29.45
CA ARG A 399 -11.45 9.23 28.91
C ARG A 399 -12.12 8.19 28.02
N LYS A 400 -11.36 7.42 27.25
CA LYS A 400 -11.97 6.38 26.39
C LYS A 400 -12.49 5.21 27.20
N VAL A 401 -12.00 4.99 28.42
CA VAL A 401 -12.35 3.83 29.25
C VAL A 401 -13.35 4.21 30.35
N THR A 402 -13.34 5.45 30.79
CA THR A 402 -14.28 6.01 31.77
C THR A 402 -15.70 6.11 31.24
N ALA A 403 -16.65 5.60 32.01
CA ALA A 403 -18.08 5.73 31.79
C ALA A 403 -18.64 7.00 32.46
N ASN A 404 -18.27 7.24 33.72
CA ASN A 404 -18.73 8.36 34.51
C ASN A 404 -17.66 8.84 35.50
N THR A 405 -17.70 10.12 35.86
CA THR A 405 -16.87 10.74 36.89
C THR A 405 -17.75 11.59 37.80
N ALA A 406 -17.52 11.49 39.11
CA ALA A 406 -18.25 12.26 40.09
C ALA A 406 -17.36 12.61 41.27
N ILE A 407 -17.46 13.86 41.73
CA ILE A 407 -16.79 14.35 42.92
C ILE A 407 -17.80 14.30 44.07
N TYR A 408 -17.44 13.62 45.15
CA TYR A 408 -18.21 13.51 46.36
C TYR A 408 -17.48 14.15 47.52
N TYR A 409 -18.22 14.75 48.44
CA TYR A 409 -17.70 15.15 49.73
C TYR A 409 -17.90 13.99 50.72
N ASP A 410 -16.82 13.31 51.08
CA ASP A 410 -16.81 12.09 51.88
C ASP A 410 -15.82 12.24 53.06
N PRO A 411 -16.28 12.85 54.18
CA PRO A 411 -15.43 13.33 55.26
C PRO A 411 -14.79 12.22 56.10
N ASP A 412 -15.38 11.03 56.16
CA ASP A 412 -14.79 9.86 56.80
C ASP A 412 -14.29 8.88 55.71
N PRO A 413 -12.96 8.65 55.59
CA PRO A 413 -12.41 7.71 54.62
C PRO A 413 -12.84 6.25 54.84
N GLN A 414 -13.15 5.85 56.08
CA GLN A 414 -13.54 4.48 56.41
C GLN A 414 -15.04 4.29 56.21
N ASN A 415 -15.86 5.16 56.79
CA ASN A 415 -17.32 5.09 56.64
C ASN A 415 -17.80 6.00 55.50
N THR A 416 -17.66 5.48 54.28
CA THR A 416 -18.06 6.23 53.08
C THR A 416 -19.56 6.49 53.02
N VAL A 417 -19.95 7.66 52.50
CA VAL A 417 -21.36 8.01 52.22
C VAL A 417 -21.99 7.11 51.13
N ILE A 418 -21.16 6.48 50.29
CA ILE A 418 -21.60 5.67 49.15
C ILE A 418 -21.75 4.20 49.58
N ARG A 419 -23.01 3.77 49.77
CA ARG A 419 -23.34 2.41 50.26
C ARG A 419 -22.79 1.28 49.39
N GLU A 420 -22.74 1.47 48.07
CA GLU A 420 -22.24 0.46 47.12
C GLU A 420 -20.74 0.18 47.28
N ASP A 421 -19.98 1.17 47.74
CA ASP A 421 -18.52 1.10 47.83
C ASP A 421 -18.04 0.67 49.23
N GLN A 422 -18.96 0.60 50.20
CA GLN A 422 -18.64 0.46 51.62
C GLN A 422 -17.91 -0.86 51.92
N GLU A 423 -18.32 -1.95 51.27
CA GLU A 423 -17.74 -3.28 51.50
C GLU A 423 -16.25 -3.32 51.12
N PHE A 424 -15.88 -2.83 49.93
CA PHE A 424 -14.48 -2.90 49.47
C PHE A 424 -13.59 -1.83 50.14
N VAL A 425 -14.15 -0.67 50.47
CA VAL A 425 -13.42 0.39 51.18
C VAL A 425 -13.06 -0.05 52.60
N ASN A 426 -13.98 -0.72 53.30
CA ASN A 426 -13.71 -1.27 54.63
C ASN A 426 -12.57 -2.29 54.59
N VAL A 427 -12.61 -3.23 53.65
CA VAL A 427 -11.56 -4.25 53.47
C VAL A 427 -10.19 -3.62 53.16
N TYR A 428 -10.16 -2.54 52.38
CA TYR A 428 -8.91 -1.84 52.06
C TYR A 428 -8.25 -1.21 53.30
N TYR A 429 -9.03 -0.55 54.16
CA TYR A 429 -8.54 0.12 55.37
C TYR A 429 -8.42 -0.80 56.60
N GLU A 430 -8.82 -2.07 56.50
CA GLU A 430 -8.52 -3.09 57.51
C GLU A 430 -7.03 -3.47 57.52
N MET A 431 -6.29 -3.19 56.44
CA MET A 431 -4.83 -3.35 56.41
C MET A 431 -4.14 -2.13 57.06
N PRO A 432 -3.23 -2.31 58.03
CA PRO A 432 -2.68 -1.24 58.88
C PRO A 432 -1.59 -0.37 58.23
N ASP A 433 -1.50 -0.36 56.89
CA ASP A 433 -0.34 0.17 56.17
C ASP A 433 -0.42 1.67 55.86
N PHE A 434 -1.50 2.36 56.25
CA PHE A 434 -1.75 3.76 55.86
C PHE A 434 -2.47 4.58 56.93
N ASP A 435 -2.04 5.83 57.15
CA ASP A 435 -2.68 6.76 58.08
C ASP A 435 -3.81 7.55 57.38
N PRO A 436 -5.09 7.29 57.70
CA PRO A 436 -6.24 7.92 57.02
C PRO A 436 -6.38 9.42 57.33
N SER A 437 -5.67 9.94 58.33
CA SER A 437 -5.77 11.34 58.77
C SER A 437 -5.15 12.35 57.80
N ARG A 438 -4.38 11.88 56.82
CA ARG A 438 -3.64 12.70 55.84
C ARG A 438 -4.39 12.93 54.52
N ILE A 439 -5.61 12.42 54.40
CA ILE A 439 -6.36 12.40 53.14
C ILE A 439 -7.39 13.54 53.07
N SER A 440 -7.55 14.16 51.91
CA SER A 440 -8.62 15.15 51.69
C SER A 440 -10.02 14.53 51.84
N PRO A 441 -11.00 15.27 52.39
CA PRO A 441 -12.41 14.85 52.46
C PRO A 441 -13.08 14.82 51.08
N TRP A 442 -12.49 15.42 50.06
CA TRP A 442 -13.02 15.35 48.70
C TRP A 442 -12.55 14.08 47.98
N LEU A 443 -13.51 13.35 47.41
CA LEU A 443 -13.31 12.08 46.73
C LEU A 443 -13.70 12.20 45.25
N LEU A 444 -12.77 11.86 44.35
CA LEU A 444 -13.07 11.67 42.94
C LEU A 444 -13.37 10.18 42.68
N ARG A 445 -14.63 9.85 42.37
CA ARG A 445 -15.08 8.51 41.98
C ARG A 445 -15.15 8.43 40.45
N ILE A 446 -14.41 7.50 39.87
CA ILE A 446 -14.35 7.22 38.43
C ILE A 446 -14.95 5.83 38.21
N GLU A 447 -16.00 5.75 37.41
CA GLU A 447 -16.61 4.50 36.97
C GLU A 447 -16.08 4.13 35.58
N LEU A 448 -15.57 2.90 35.42
CA LEU A 448 -14.97 2.42 34.18
C LEU A 448 -15.90 1.46 33.43
N ASP A 449 -15.94 1.57 32.10
CA ASP A 449 -16.76 0.70 31.24
C ASP A 449 -16.08 -0.67 31.06
N ARG A 450 -16.69 -1.70 31.66
CA ARG A 450 -16.21 -3.10 31.61
C ARG A 450 -16.00 -3.63 30.20
N LYS A 451 -16.83 -3.23 29.24
CA LYS A 451 -16.70 -3.67 27.83
C LYS A 451 -15.41 -3.15 27.22
N ARG A 452 -15.10 -1.87 27.45
CA ARG A 452 -13.89 -1.22 26.93
C ARG A 452 -12.62 -1.71 27.63
N MET A 453 -12.69 -2.00 28.92
CA MET A 453 -11.60 -2.63 29.68
C MET A 453 -11.23 -3.99 29.11
N THR A 454 -12.23 -4.84 28.85
CA THR A 454 -12.05 -6.19 28.30
C THR A 454 -11.49 -6.15 26.87
N ASP A 455 -12.03 -5.27 26.02
CA ASP A 455 -11.58 -5.14 24.62
C ASP A 455 -10.12 -4.70 24.50
N LYS A 456 -9.66 -3.87 25.45
CA LYS A 456 -8.29 -3.34 25.50
C LYS A 456 -7.33 -4.16 26.35
N LYS A 457 -7.81 -5.24 26.99
CA LYS A 457 -7.04 -6.07 27.93
C LYS A 457 -6.33 -5.22 28.99
N LEU A 458 -7.09 -4.30 29.60
CA LEU A 458 -6.64 -3.48 30.72
C LEU A 458 -7.14 -4.09 32.04
N THR A 459 -6.33 -4.00 33.08
CA THR A 459 -6.67 -4.38 34.47
C THR A 459 -6.72 -3.13 35.35
N MET A 460 -7.49 -3.15 36.43
CA MET A 460 -7.56 -2.01 37.36
C MET A 460 -6.19 -1.69 38.00
N GLU A 461 -5.41 -2.72 38.29
CA GLU A 461 -4.04 -2.61 38.80
C GLU A 461 -3.15 -1.79 37.86
N ALA A 462 -3.14 -2.12 36.56
CA ALA A 462 -2.32 -1.41 35.57
C ALA A 462 -2.73 0.06 35.41
N ILE A 463 -4.01 0.40 35.62
CA ILE A 463 -4.48 1.78 35.62
C ILE A 463 -4.01 2.51 36.87
N SER A 464 -4.17 1.90 38.05
CA SER A 464 -3.73 2.48 39.32
C SER A 464 -2.23 2.76 39.34
N GLU A 465 -1.41 1.81 38.89
CA GLU A 465 0.04 2.00 38.76
C GLU A 465 0.40 3.17 37.83
N LYS A 466 -0.34 3.34 36.72
CA LYS A 466 -0.12 4.45 35.78
C LYS A 466 -0.48 5.80 36.37
N ILE A 467 -1.52 5.87 37.19
CA ILE A 467 -1.94 7.10 37.86
C ILE A 467 -0.90 7.49 38.91
N ASN A 468 -0.51 6.54 39.78
CA ASN A 468 0.51 6.76 40.80
C ASN A 468 1.86 7.13 40.18
N ALA A 469 2.25 6.49 39.06
CA ALA A 469 3.47 6.86 38.35
C ALA A 469 3.43 8.24 37.67
N GLY A 470 2.23 8.75 37.34
CA GLY A 470 2.05 10.05 36.68
C GLY A 470 1.99 11.23 37.65
N PHE A 471 1.37 11.03 38.82
CA PHE A 471 1.10 12.08 39.81
C PHE A 471 1.92 11.92 41.10
N GLY A 472 2.70 10.84 41.25
CA GLY A 472 3.50 10.58 42.45
C GLY A 472 2.66 10.20 43.66
N ASP A 473 3.22 10.43 44.86
CA ASP A 473 2.60 10.11 46.15
C ASP A 473 1.53 11.15 46.59
N ASP A 474 1.28 12.17 45.78
CA ASP A 474 0.32 13.24 46.06
C ASP A 474 -1.14 12.78 45.89
N LEU A 475 -1.37 11.65 45.19
CA LEU A 475 -2.68 11.06 45.00
C LEU A 475 -2.72 9.64 45.58
N ASN A 476 -3.74 9.37 46.37
CA ASN A 476 -4.08 8.03 46.82
C ASN A 476 -5.17 7.45 45.91
N CYS A 477 -4.87 6.32 45.27
CA CYS A 477 -5.79 5.61 44.37
C CYS A 477 -6.22 4.28 44.98
N ILE A 478 -7.54 4.10 45.12
CA ILE A 478 -8.16 2.85 45.60
C ILE A 478 -9.06 2.33 44.49
N PHE A 479 -9.01 1.03 44.23
CA PHE A 479 -9.86 0.38 43.24
C PHE A 479 -10.51 -0.88 43.83
N ASN A 480 -11.61 -1.32 43.22
CA ASN A 480 -12.23 -2.60 43.51
C ASN A 480 -11.74 -3.70 42.55
N ASP A 481 -12.02 -4.97 42.88
CA ASP A 481 -11.60 -6.13 42.09
C ASP A 481 -12.27 -6.13 40.70
N ASP A 482 -11.56 -6.63 39.68
CA ASP A 482 -12.01 -6.78 38.30
C ASP A 482 -13.26 -7.68 38.17
N ASN A 483 -13.56 -8.46 39.22
CA ASN A 483 -14.73 -9.33 39.33
C ASN A 483 -16.01 -8.60 39.76
N ALA A 484 -15.92 -7.36 40.27
CA ALA A 484 -17.09 -6.60 40.72
C ALA A 484 -18.04 -6.27 39.56
N ASP A 485 -19.32 -6.02 39.89
CA ASP A 485 -20.35 -5.69 38.88
C ASP A 485 -20.06 -4.35 38.19
N THR A 486 -19.57 -3.37 38.95
CA THR A 486 -19.11 -2.06 38.49
C THR A 486 -17.62 -1.91 38.78
N LEU A 487 -16.86 -1.36 37.83
CA LEU A 487 -15.44 -1.09 38.00
C LEU A 487 -15.27 0.34 38.51
N ILE A 488 -14.77 0.48 39.73
CA ILE A 488 -14.73 1.75 40.45
C ILE A 488 -13.31 2.05 40.88
N LEU A 489 -12.88 3.27 40.56
CA LEU A 489 -11.63 3.84 40.99
C LEU A 489 -11.92 5.09 41.81
N ARG A 490 -11.33 5.18 42.99
CA ARG A 490 -11.46 6.26 43.97
C ARG A 490 -10.12 6.95 44.12
N ILE A 491 -10.10 8.26 43.90
CA ILE A 491 -8.89 9.08 44.00
C ILE A 491 -9.11 10.14 45.06
N ARG A 492 -8.17 10.26 45.99
CA ARG A 492 -8.13 11.32 46.99
C ARG A 492 -6.76 11.98 47.00
N ILE A 493 -6.73 13.25 47.39
CA ILE A 493 -5.50 14.03 47.52
C ILE A 493 -4.84 13.69 48.86
N MET A 494 -3.52 13.52 48.84
CA MET A 494 -2.69 13.40 50.03
C MET A 494 -2.16 14.76 50.44
N ASN A 495 -2.43 15.16 51.69
CA ASN A 495 -1.85 16.36 52.26
C ASN A 495 -0.45 16.03 52.81
N GLY A 496 0.57 16.75 52.32
CA GLY A 496 1.94 16.66 52.84
C GLY A 496 2.05 17.13 54.29
N GLU A 497 3.08 16.66 55.00
CA GLU A 497 3.33 17.01 56.42
C GLU A 497 3.70 18.49 56.64
N ASP A 498 4.02 19.25 55.59
CA ASP A 498 4.43 20.67 55.67
C ASP A 498 3.25 21.67 55.79
N GLY A 499 2.14 21.24 56.39
CA GLY A 499 0.95 22.07 56.60
C GLY A 499 0.74 22.58 58.03
N LYS A 500 1.49 22.08 59.02
CA LYS A 500 1.31 22.46 60.43
C LYS A 500 2.64 22.54 61.16
N MET A 501 3.40 23.60 60.91
CA MET A 501 4.08 24.42 61.93
C MET A 501 4.87 25.53 61.22
N ASN A 502 4.20 26.63 60.89
CA ASN A 502 4.84 27.94 60.91
C ASN A 502 3.80 28.93 61.41
N GLY A 503 3.80 29.11 62.74
CA GLY A 503 3.28 30.33 63.34
C GLY A 503 4.30 31.43 63.05
N GLY A 504 4.06 32.18 61.99
CA GLY A 504 4.89 33.31 61.58
C GLY A 504 4.26 33.96 60.38
N ASP A 505 3.91 35.24 60.54
CA ASP A 505 3.36 36.11 59.49
C ASP A 505 4.23 36.05 58.23
N ASP A 506 3.71 35.48 57.15
CA ASP A 506 4.16 35.77 55.79
C ASP A 506 2.92 35.84 54.88
N GLU A 507 2.59 37.08 54.50
CA GLU A 507 1.62 37.45 53.48
C GLU A 507 2.16 37.09 52.08
N ASP A 508 2.16 35.79 51.75
CA ASP A 508 2.17 35.32 50.36
C ASP A 508 0.94 34.44 50.14
N THR A 509 -0.24 35.06 50.23
CA THR A 509 -1.50 34.51 49.71
C THR A 509 -1.45 34.51 48.18
N VAL A 510 -0.69 33.58 47.61
CA VAL A 510 -1.07 32.98 46.34
C VAL A 510 -2.16 31.98 46.69
N ASP A 511 -3.40 32.26 46.29
CA ASP A 511 -4.58 31.42 46.56
C ASP A 511 -4.21 29.93 46.42
N LYS A 512 -4.09 29.23 47.56
CA LYS A 512 -4.05 27.76 47.56
C LYS A 512 -5.34 27.32 46.90
N MET A 513 -5.22 26.75 45.71
CA MET A 513 -6.35 26.32 44.89
C MET A 513 -7.28 25.46 45.75
N GLU A 514 -8.56 25.84 45.84
CA GLU A 514 -9.54 25.08 46.63
C GLU A 514 -9.54 23.61 46.17
N ASP A 515 -9.57 22.66 47.10
CA ASP A 515 -9.47 21.22 46.84
C ASP A 515 -10.45 20.73 45.75
N ASP A 516 -11.67 21.28 45.67
CA ASP A 516 -12.65 20.95 44.61
C ASP A 516 -12.17 21.44 43.22
N MET A 517 -11.63 22.66 43.15
CA MET A 517 -11.08 23.19 41.89
C MET A 517 -9.84 22.41 41.46
N PHE A 518 -9.01 21.99 42.41
CA PHE A 518 -7.84 21.15 42.15
C PHE A 518 -8.24 19.77 41.63
N LEU A 519 -9.24 19.11 42.22
CA LEU A 519 -9.77 17.83 41.74
C LEU A 519 -10.37 17.94 40.33
N ARG A 520 -11.07 19.03 40.00
CA ARG A 520 -11.59 19.25 38.64
C ARG A 520 -10.46 19.43 37.61
N CYS A 521 -9.39 20.12 37.99
CA CYS A 521 -8.21 20.25 37.14
C CYS A 521 -7.50 18.91 36.93
N ILE A 522 -7.36 18.11 38.00
CA ILE A 522 -6.83 16.75 37.93
C ILE A 522 -7.71 15.88 37.04
N GLU A 523 -9.03 15.89 37.23
CA GLU A 523 -9.97 15.11 36.43
C GLU A 523 -9.84 15.43 34.94
N ALA A 524 -9.83 16.71 34.57
CA ALA A 524 -9.71 17.14 33.18
C ALA A 524 -8.39 16.66 32.55
N ASN A 525 -7.28 16.84 33.27
CA ASN A 525 -5.93 16.47 32.85
C ASN A 525 -5.77 14.93 32.76
N MET A 526 -6.21 14.19 33.79
CA MET A 526 -6.19 12.73 33.80
C MET A 526 -7.00 12.15 32.64
N LEU A 527 -8.17 12.71 32.33
CA LEU A 527 -9.00 12.21 31.25
C LEU A 527 -8.41 12.51 29.86
N SER A 528 -7.76 13.66 29.65
CA SER A 528 -7.22 14.05 28.34
C SER A 528 -5.82 13.54 28.07
N ASP A 529 -4.91 13.65 29.04
CA ASP A 529 -3.47 13.57 28.81
C ASP A 529 -2.88 12.25 29.32
N MET A 530 -3.54 11.61 30.28
CA MET A 530 -3.06 10.32 30.79
C MET A 530 -3.22 9.23 29.75
N THR A 531 -2.07 8.65 29.37
CA THR A 531 -1.98 7.56 28.41
C THR A 531 -1.83 6.23 29.14
N LEU A 532 -2.80 5.34 28.96
CA LEU A 532 -2.83 4.05 29.66
C LEU A 532 -1.91 3.03 28.98
N GLN A 533 -1.93 3.01 27.64
CA GLN A 533 -1.09 2.13 26.82
C GLN A 533 -0.49 2.93 25.67
N VAL A 534 0.83 3.06 25.69
CA VAL A 534 1.66 3.51 24.56
C VAL A 534 2.95 2.70 24.63
N TYR A 535 3.38 2.14 23.50
CA TYR A 535 4.69 1.54 23.35
C TYR A 535 5.77 2.62 23.60
N LYS A 536 6.55 2.50 24.67
CA LYS A 536 7.82 3.23 24.84
C LYS A 536 8.91 2.54 24.02
#